data_AF-A0A9E4C0I8-F1
#
_entry.id   AF-A0A9E4C0I8-F1
#
_cell.length_a   1.000
_cell.length_b   1.000
_cell.length_c   1.000
_cell.angle_alpha   90.00
_cell.angle_beta   90.00
_cell.angle_gamma   90.00
#
_symmetry.space_group_name_H-M   'P 1'
#
loop_
_entity.id
_entity.type
_entity.pdbx_description
1 polymer ?
#
loop_
_entity_poly.entity_id
_entity_poly.type
_entity_poly.pdbx_seq_one_letter_code
_entity_poly.pdbx_strand_id
1 'polypeptide(L)'
;MKHTVSYDEGLLKALKDPEEARAYLEVALDECEASGEIDGLLLALRDVAQAQGGVGALAERSGLNREHLYRVLSSRSKPKIDNLMAIVSALGFRLRLDFAEL
;
A
#
# COMPACT_ATOMS: atom_id res chain seq x y z
N MET A 1 5.27 27.19 -20.47
CA MET A 1 5.59 25.75 -20.52
C MET A 1 4.82 25.07 -19.40
N LYS A 2 4.00 24.07 -19.70
CA LYS A 2 3.23 23.33 -18.68
C LYS A 2 4.22 22.53 -17.84
N HIS A 3 4.28 22.78 -16.53
CA HIS A 3 5.03 21.94 -15.61
C HIS A 3 4.34 20.57 -15.56
N THR A 4 4.92 19.58 -16.24
CA THR A 4 4.59 18.18 -15.97
C THR A 4 5.22 17.87 -14.62
N VAL A 5 4.39 17.85 -13.59
CA VAL A 5 4.75 17.27 -12.28
C VAL A 5 5.32 15.87 -12.57
N SER A 6 6.41 15.49 -11.91
CA SER A 6 6.96 14.12 -12.06
C SER A 6 5.85 13.11 -11.81
N TYR A 7 5.83 11.99 -12.53
CA TYR A 7 4.82 10.94 -12.36
C TYR A 7 4.66 10.56 -10.87
N ASP A 8 5.78 10.42 -10.17
CA ASP A 8 5.85 10.11 -8.74
C ASP A 8 5.23 11.20 -7.86
N GLU A 9 5.47 12.48 -8.17
CA GLU A 9 4.89 13.60 -7.42
C GLU A 9 3.37 13.73 -7.65
N GLY A 10 2.92 13.46 -8.87
CA GLY A 10 1.50 13.45 -9.23
C GLY A 10 0.76 12.33 -8.51
N LEU A 11 1.32 11.12 -8.52
CA LEU A 11 0.79 9.96 -7.82
C LEU A 11 0.69 10.22 -6.32
N LEU A 12 1.79 10.64 -5.67
CA LEU A 12 1.80 10.91 -4.23
C LEU A 12 0.82 12.02 -3.82
N LYS A 13 0.52 12.95 -4.71
CA LYS A 13 -0.50 13.97 -4.47
C LYS A 13 -1.92 13.38 -4.52
N ALA A 14 -2.21 12.52 -5.50
CA ALA A 14 -3.50 11.85 -5.64
C ALA A 14 -3.79 10.92 -4.46
N LEU A 15 -2.81 10.11 -4.04
CA LEU A 15 -2.95 9.12 -2.96
C LEU A 15 -3.15 9.72 -1.55
N LYS A 16 -3.15 11.06 -1.42
CA LYS A 16 -3.63 11.74 -0.20
C LYS A 16 -5.15 11.67 -0.06
N ASP A 17 -5.86 11.55 -1.18
CA ASP A 17 -7.29 11.29 -1.19
C ASP A 17 -7.53 9.80 -0.86
N PRO A 18 -8.30 9.48 0.19
CA PRO A 18 -8.64 8.10 0.52
C PRO A 18 -9.35 7.32 -0.60
N GLU A 19 -10.12 7.99 -1.45
CA GLU A 19 -10.82 7.32 -2.56
C GLU A 19 -9.86 6.88 -3.66
N GLU A 20 -8.91 7.74 -4.04
CA GLU A 20 -7.83 7.43 -4.97
C GLU A 20 -6.92 6.33 -4.41
N ALA A 21 -6.55 6.44 -3.13
CA ALA A 21 -5.74 5.41 -2.46
C ALA A 21 -6.45 4.05 -2.41
N ARG A 22 -7.77 4.04 -2.18
CA ARG A 22 -8.56 2.80 -2.22
C ARG A 22 -8.54 2.18 -3.61
N ALA A 23 -8.88 2.96 -4.64
CA ALA A 23 -8.93 2.47 -6.02
C ALA A 23 -7.56 1.93 -6.47
N TYR A 24 -6.49 2.62 -6.09
CA TYR A 24 -5.12 2.20 -6.38
C TYR A 24 -4.76 0.87 -5.69
N LEU A 25 -5.13 0.70 -4.41
CA LEU A 25 -4.88 -0.55 -3.68
C LEU A 25 -5.76 -1.72 -4.16
N GLU A 26 -6.99 -1.45 -4.61
CA GLU A 26 -7.88 -2.46 -5.20
C GLU A 26 -7.26 -3.05 -6.48
N VAL A 27 -6.78 -2.20 -7.39
CA VAL A 27 -6.07 -2.65 -8.60
C VAL A 27 -4.85 -3.50 -8.26
N ALA A 28 -4.04 -3.06 -7.30
CA ALA A 28 -2.84 -3.82 -6.89
C ALA A 28 -3.18 -5.15 -6.21
N LEU A 29 -4.34 -5.23 -5.52
CA LEU A 29 -4.83 -6.47 -4.93
C LEU A 29 -5.32 -7.43 -6.03
N ASP A 30 -6.10 -6.95 -7.00
CA ASP A 30 -6.58 -7.74 -8.14
C ASP A 30 -5.40 -8.34 -8.94
N GLU A 31 -4.36 -7.54 -9.19
CA GLU A 31 -3.14 -8.00 -9.87
C GLU A 31 -2.40 -9.06 -9.03
N CYS A 32 -2.33 -8.88 -7.71
CA CYS A 32 -1.75 -9.86 -6.79
C CYS A 32 -2.54 -11.18 -6.80
N GLU A 33 -3.87 -11.14 -6.85
CA GLU A 33 -4.73 -12.32 -6.91
C GLU A 33 -4.57 -13.06 -8.25
N ALA A 34 -4.51 -12.32 -9.36
CA ALA A 34 -4.35 -12.90 -10.70
C ALA A 34 -2.96 -13.52 -10.93
N SER A 35 -1.90 -12.89 -10.42
CA SER A 35 -0.52 -13.33 -10.61
C SER A 35 -0.02 -14.29 -9.53
N GLY A 36 -0.59 -14.23 -8.32
CA GLY A 36 -0.03 -14.87 -7.12
C GLY A 36 1.22 -14.15 -6.57
N GLU A 37 1.57 -12.97 -7.08
CA GLU A 37 2.75 -12.20 -6.69
C GLU A 37 2.37 -10.97 -5.85
N ILE A 38 2.78 -10.96 -4.58
CA ILE A 38 2.43 -9.90 -3.62
C ILE A 38 3.22 -8.60 -3.81
N ASP A 39 4.32 -8.62 -4.56
CA ASP A 39 5.29 -7.52 -4.59
C ASP A 39 4.67 -6.22 -5.10
N GLY A 40 3.75 -6.28 -6.08
CA GLY A 40 3.00 -5.12 -6.56
C GLY A 40 2.13 -4.49 -5.48
N LEU A 41 1.39 -5.31 -4.72
CA LEU A 41 0.59 -4.85 -3.58
C LEU A 41 1.45 -4.21 -2.49
N LEU A 42 2.63 -4.77 -2.19
CA LEU A 42 3.54 -4.20 -1.18
C LEU A 42 4.09 -2.83 -1.60
N LEU A 43 4.39 -2.66 -2.89
CA LEU A 43 4.79 -1.36 -3.45
C LEU A 43 3.64 -0.36 -3.42
N ALA A 44 2.42 -0.77 -3.77
CA ALA A 44 1.25 0.11 -3.71
C ALA A 44 0.97 0.58 -2.26
N LEU A 45 1.05 -0.33 -1.28
CA LEU A 45 0.96 0.00 0.14
C LEU A 45 2.06 0.99 0.58
N ARG A 46 3.27 0.89 0.02
CA ARG A 46 4.37 1.84 0.27
C ARG A 46 4.01 3.23 -0.25
N ASP A 47 3.49 3.32 -1.45
CA ASP A 47 3.21 4.61 -2.10
C ASP A 47 2.07 5.33 -1.38
N VAL A 48 1.04 4.60 -0.93
CA VAL A 48 -0.02 5.14 -0.05
C VAL A 48 0.55 5.57 1.29
N ALA A 49 1.42 4.75 1.91
CA ALA A 49 2.08 5.14 3.16
C ALA A 49 2.90 6.43 2.97
N GLN A 50 3.64 6.55 1.87
CA GLN A 50 4.44 7.73 1.54
C GLN A 50 3.58 8.99 1.35
N ALA A 51 2.43 8.88 0.68
CA ALA A 51 1.49 9.97 0.52
C ALA A 51 0.87 10.44 1.85
N GLN A 52 0.69 9.52 2.80
CA GLN A 52 -0.03 9.73 4.07
C GLN A 52 0.88 9.84 5.31
N GLY A 53 2.03 10.51 5.15
CA GLY A 53 2.95 10.83 6.26
C GLY A 53 4.16 9.90 6.38
N GLY A 54 4.35 8.98 5.43
CA GLY A 54 5.51 8.11 5.32
C GLY A 54 5.48 6.87 6.21
N VAL A 55 6.51 6.03 6.02
CA VAL A 55 6.72 4.80 6.80
C VAL A 55 6.86 5.08 8.30
N GLY A 56 7.34 6.27 8.67
CA GLY A 56 7.43 6.70 10.07
C GLY A 56 6.07 6.79 10.75
N ALA A 57 5.12 7.49 10.13
CA ALA A 57 3.75 7.61 10.62
C ALA A 57 3.03 6.25 10.59
N LEU A 58 3.27 5.44 9.56
CA LEU A 58 2.73 4.07 9.50
C LEU A 58 3.22 3.20 10.66
N ALA A 59 4.50 3.28 11.02
CA ALA A 59 5.06 2.55 12.16
C ALA A 59 4.36 2.92 13.48
N GLU A 60 4.12 4.21 13.70
CA GLU A 60 3.44 4.72 14.90
C GLU A 60 2.00 4.21 14.98
N ARG A 61 1.28 4.16 13.86
CA ARG A 61 -0.12 3.69 13.81
C ARG A 61 -0.24 2.15 13.87
N SER A 62 0.70 1.42 13.28
CA SER A 62 0.67 -0.05 13.21
C SER A 62 1.32 -0.74 14.41
N GLY A 63 2.16 -0.04 15.18
CA GLY A 63 2.99 -0.64 16.23
C GLY A 63 4.14 -1.52 15.69
N LEU A 64 4.34 -1.57 14.37
CA LEU A 64 5.41 -2.34 13.74
C LEU A 64 6.72 -1.54 13.70
N ASN A 65 7.85 -2.23 13.78
CA ASN A 65 9.16 -1.60 13.64
C ASN A 65 9.35 -1.04 12.22
N ARG A 66 9.82 0.22 12.12
CA ARG A 66 10.19 0.90 10.86
C ARG A 66 11.10 0.06 9.96
N GLU A 67 12.11 -0.60 10.51
CA GLU A 67 13.03 -1.45 9.72
C GLU A 67 12.30 -2.64 9.10
N HIS A 68 11.37 -3.24 9.84
CA HIS A 68 10.52 -4.31 9.32
C HIS A 68 9.63 -3.80 8.20
N LEU A 69 8.97 -2.65 8.40
CA LEU A 69 8.13 -2.02 7.38
C LEU A 69 8.92 -1.67 6.12
N TYR A 70 10.13 -1.12 6.23
CA TYR A 70 10.95 -0.84 5.05
C TYR A 70 11.29 -2.10 4.26
N ARG A 71 11.61 -3.22 4.93
CA ARG A 71 11.87 -4.49 4.23
C ARG A 71 10.62 -5.03 3.54
N VAL A 72 9.48 -5.00 4.23
CA VAL A 72 8.20 -5.48 3.69
C VAL A 72 7.74 -4.63 2.51
N LEU A 73 7.63 -3.31 2.70
CA LEU A 73 7.12 -2.37 1.69
C LEU A 73 8.07 -2.15 0.51
N SER A 74 9.31 -2.62 0.61
CA SER A 74 10.26 -2.66 -0.52
C SER A 74 10.35 -4.05 -1.15
N SER A 75 9.40 -4.94 -0.85
CA SER A 75 9.32 -6.32 -1.34
C SER A 75 10.58 -7.16 -1.08
N ARG A 76 11.39 -6.77 -0.08
CA ARG A 76 12.59 -7.52 0.35
C ARG A 76 12.23 -8.66 1.31
N SER A 77 11.01 -8.67 1.83
CA SER A 77 10.50 -9.67 2.76
C SER A 77 8.99 -9.79 2.59
N LYS A 78 8.48 -11.00 2.38
CA LYS A 78 7.03 -11.23 2.39
C LYS A 78 6.51 -11.09 3.83
N PRO A 79 5.46 -10.30 4.07
CA PRO A 79 4.87 -10.19 5.40
C PRO A 79 4.10 -11.47 5.73
N LYS A 80 4.01 -11.78 7.02
CA LYS A 80 2.97 -12.69 7.52
C LYS A 80 1.61 -11.98 7.44
N ILE A 81 0.53 -12.76 7.47
CA ILE A 81 -0.84 -12.24 7.32
C ILE A 81 -1.21 -11.24 8.42
N ASP A 82 -0.77 -11.46 9.66
CA ASP A 82 -0.94 -10.54 10.80
C ASP A 82 -0.31 -9.17 10.52
N ASN A 83 0.92 -9.15 10.00
CA ASN A 83 1.59 -7.91 9.64
C ASN A 83 0.93 -7.21 8.45
N LEU A 84 0.48 -7.95 7.44
CA LEU A 84 -0.25 -7.38 6.31
C LEU A 84 -1.54 -6.70 6.78
N MET A 85 -2.32 -7.39 7.62
CA MET A 85 -3.56 -6.85 8.19
C MET A 85 -3.28 -5.60 9.05
N ALA A 86 -2.21 -5.61 9.85
CA ALA A 86 -1.81 -4.45 10.65
C ALA A 86 -1.43 -3.24 9.78
N ILE A 87 -0.71 -3.46 8.67
CA ILE A 87 -0.33 -2.41 7.71
C ILE A 87 -1.57 -1.82 7.05
N VAL A 88 -2.44 -2.66 6.48
CA VAL A 88 -3.68 -2.26 5.81
C VAL A 88 -4.57 -1.47 6.77
N SER A 89 -4.77 -1.97 8.00
CA SER A 89 -5.56 -1.29 9.02
C SER A 89 -4.94 0.04 9.45
N ALA A 90 -3.62 0.12 9.59
CA ALA A 90 -2.93 1.36 9.95
C ALA A 90 -2.94 2.40 8.83
N LEU A 91 -3.25 2.02 7.59
CA LEU A 91 -3.52 2.94 6.48
C LEU A 91 -5.01 3.33 6.38
N GLY A 92 -5.87 2.82 7.27
CA GLY A 92 -7.31 3.12 7.29
C GLY A 92 -8.16 2.21 6.40
N PHE A 93 -7.59 1.12 5.88
CA PHE A 93 -8.28 0.17 5.01
C PHE A 93 -8.58 -1.14 5.74
N ARG A 94 -9.38 -2.00 5.09
CA ARG A 94 -9.62 -3.38 5.54
C ARG A 94 -9.70 -4.30 4.32
N LEU A 95 -9.15 -5.50 4.44
CA LEU A 95 -9.39 -6.55 3.44
C LEU A 95 -10.81 -7.11 3.62
N ARG A 96 -11.46 -7.43 2.51
CA ARG A 96 -12.80 -8.03 2.47
C ARG A 96 -12.74 -9.27 1.59
N LEU A 97 -13.40 -10.33 2.02
CA LEU A 97 -13.63 -11.52 1.21
C LEU A 97 -14.85 -11.29 0.33
N ASP A 98 -14.75 -11.66 -0.94
CA ASP A 98 -15.87 -11.71 -1.87
C ASP A 98 -15.96 -13.11 -2.49
N PHE A 99 -17.02 -13.36 -3.26
CA PHE A 99 -17.14 -14.60 -4.02
C PHE A 99 -16.16 -14.58 -5.19
N ALA A 100 -15.32 -15.61 -5.27
CA ALA A 100 -14.57 -15.89 -6.49
C ALA A 100 -15.57 -16.38 -7.55
N GLU A 101 -15.66 -15.66 -8.68
CA GLU A 101 -16.32 -16.21 -9.87
C GLU A 101 -15.44 -17.37 -10.37
N LEU A 102 -15.92 -18.60 -10.14
CA LEU A 102 -15.29 -19.85 -10.59
C LEU A 102 -15.63 -20.15 -12.06
#